data_AF-A0A4U0HEA2-F1
#
_entry.id   AF-A0A4U0HEA2-F1
#
_cell.length_a   1.000
_cell.length_b   1.000
_cell.length_c   1.000
_cell.angle_alpha   90.00
_cell.angle_beta   90.00
_cell.angle_gamma   90.00
#
_symmetry.space_group_name_H-M   'P 1'
#
loop_
_entity.id
_entity.type
_entity.pdbx_description
1 polymer ?
#
loop_
_entity_poly.entity_id
_entity_poly.type
_entity_poly.pdbx_seq_one_letter_code
_entity_poly.pdbx_strand_id
1 'polypeptide(L)'
;MGPAGPRTVGGQGFLADRGRVAAGAGHGHGRGAGCRQGSRPAGGGGGRQRGRTGEARAGLAAGHPHPRRPRRAQGHCACTEAGQHRSGLIRPAPVNWLEQLLQRSKRLLQQPPARPGQPPRHRVAVVTDSAASLPADWVNQPDTADWLRVVPMPVMISGQIYGEGVDDVASALAIGLAEGRDIKTSRPSPGLLERTYRELEELGFESIVSIHLSAELSGTIEAAGLAADGVGIPVEVVDTRSAALGQGFAVIDAVIAAQSGFDRQTVAERARAAAVCSDVYFYVPSLDQLRRGGRISAASGVLGSLLSIKPLLGIRDGAIVPLEKIRTAARAQARLQQLVVRRIEELDYEPRVSVHYFGNESESRAIAETLQQHLSDDVLVTPVPSVLAAHTGLGVIAVVVGPPAPHLA
;
A
#
# COMPACT_ATOMS: atom_id res chain seq x y z
N MET A 1 11.21 -48.00 30.66
CA MET A 1 12.55 -48.40 31.13
C MET A 1 13.22 -49.19 30.02
N GLY A 2 14.26 -48.64 29.40
CA GLY A 2 15.05 -49.29 28.33
C GLY A 2 16.12 -50.23 28.90
N PRO A 3 17.31 -50.38 28.27
CA PRO A 3 17.69 -50.09 26.88
C PRO A 3 18.60 -51.20 26.25
N ALA A 4 18.86 -51.14 24.94
CA ALA A 4 20.13 -51.59 24.35
C ALA A 4 20.28 -51.04 22.91
N GLY A 5 21.24 -50.14 22.71
CA GLY A 5 21.89 -49.91 21.40
C GLY A 5 23.15 -50.78 21.28
N PRO A 6 24.17 -50.41 20.51
CA PRO A 6 24.20 -49.68 19.23
C PRO A 6 24.97 -50.49 18.16
N ARG A 7 24.92 -50.07 16.87
CA ARG A 7 25.95 -50.42 15.88
C ARG A 7 26.36 -49.19 15.08
N THR A 8 27.59 -48.76 15.32
CA THR A 8 28.42 -47.88 14.50
C THR A 8 29.24 -48.70 13.49
N VAL A 9 29.62 -48.06 12.38
CA VAL A 9 30.88 -48.10 11.59
C VAL A 9 30.46 -47.74 10.15
N GLY A 10 30.72 -46.54 9.63
CA GLY A 10 32.02 -46.08 9.09
C GLY A 10 31.86 -46.03 7.55
N GLY A 11 32.31 -45.07 6.76
CA GLY A 11 33.22 -43.94 6.93
C GLY A 11 33.91 -43.73 5.56
N GLN A 12 34.14 -42.45 5.20
CA GLN A 12 35.10 -41.96 4.18
C GLN A 12 34.73 -42.20 2.69
N GLY A 13 35.03 -41.32 1.73
CA GLY A 13 35.76 -40.04 1.65
C GLY A 13 35.32 -39.29 0.37
N PHE A 14 35.25 -37.96 0.35
CA PHE A 14 36.32 -37.04 -0.07
C PHE A 14 36.90 -37.33 -1.47
N LEU A 15 36.53 -36.52 -2.46
CA LEU A 15 37.47 -36.02 -3.47
C LEU A 15 36.96 -34.72 -4.09
N ALA A 16 37.73 -33.66 -3.82
CA ALA A 16 37.70 -32.39 -4.52
C ALA A 16 38.39 -32.57 -5.87
N ASP A 17 37.92 -31.87 -6.91
CA ASP A 17 38.74 -31.58 -8.08
C ASP A 17 38.77 -30.08 -8.36
N ARG A 18 39.98 -29.62 -8.63
CA ARG A 18 40.37 -28.24 -8.88
C ARG A 18 40.67 -28.09 -10.37
N GLY A 19 40.10 -27.04 -10.95
CA GLY A 19 40.88 -26.11 -11.79
C GLY A 19 40.57 -26.12 -13.28
N ARG A 20 40.30 -24.92 -13.83
CA ARG A 20 41.32 -24.18 -14.61
C ARG A 20 40.85 -22.76 -14.93
N VAL A 21 41.84 -21.87 -14.89
CA VAL A 21 41.85 -20.47 -15.34
C VAL A 21 42.52 -20.43 -16.72
N ALA A 22 41.99 -19.59 -17.62
CA ALA A 22 42.69 -18.88 -18.71
C ALA A 22 41.73 -17.76 -19.17
N ALA A 23 41.99 -16.45 -19.06
CA ALA A 23 43.05 -15.59 -19.62
C ALA A 23 43.05 -15.51 -21.15
N GLY A 24 42.79 -14.30 -21.70
CA GLY A 24 43.32 -13.91 -23.02
C GLY A 24 42.50 -12.92 -23.87
N ALA A 25 42.94 -11.64 -23.85
CA ALA A 25 42.95 -10.63 -24.94
C ALA A 25 41.59 -10.15 -25.54
N GLY A 26 41.29 -8.87 -25.73
CA GLY A 26 42.13 -7.67 -25.89
C GLY A 26 42.34 -7.36 -27.38
N HIS A 27 41.75 -6.26 -27.87
CA HIS A 27 42.03 -5.39 -29.05
C HIS A 27 40.70 -4.66 -29.38
N GLY A 28 40.57 -3.37 -29.62
CA GLY A 28 41.53 -2.29 -29.85
C GLY A 28 40.91 -1.31 -30.87
N HIS A 29 40.81 -0.03 -30.49
CA HIS A 29 40.73 1.18 -31.33
C HIS A 29 39.58 1.32 -32.38
N GLY A 30 39.06 2.52 -32.67
CA GLY A 30 39.72 3.81 -32.62
C GLY A 30 38.79 5.03 -32.69
N ARG A 31 39.49 6.16 -32.66
CA ARG A 31 39.04 7.55 -32.59
C ARG A 31 38.79 8.10 -33.99
N GLY A 32 37.99 9.17 -34.06
CA GLY A 32 37.97 10.16 -35.16
C GLY A 32 36.79 11.12 -34.96
N ALA A 33 36.95 12.27 -34.29
CA ALA A 33 37.48 13.55 -34.80
C ALA A 33 36.54 14.26 -35.79
N GLY A 34 35.84 15.31 -35.32
CA GLY A 34 35.89 16.67 -35.92
C GLY A 34 34.65 16.93 -36.79
N CYS A 35 34.12 18.13 -37.01
CA CYS A 35 34.50 19.52 -36.75
C CYS A 35 33.20 20.36 -36.93
N ARG A 36 32.92 21.34 -36.07
CA ARG A 36 32.96 22.80 -36.31
C ARG A 36 31.90 23.44 -37.25
N GLN A 37 31.28 24.46 -36.66
CA GLN A 37 30.99 25.82 -37.18
C GLN A 37 29.70 26.12 -37.95
N GLY A 38 29.14 27.31 -37.63
CA GLY A 38 28.19 28.07 -38.43
C GLY A 38 27.04 28.68 -37.60
N SER A 39 27.28 29.68 -36.74
CA SER A 39 27.15 31.12 -37.03
C SER A 39 25.71 31.67 -37.17
N ARG A 40 25.34 32.45 -36.13
CA ARG A 40 24.45 33.65 -36.04
C ARG A 40 24.40 34.52 -37.32
N PRO A 41 23.39 35.43 -37.53
CA PRO A 41 23.15 36.61 -36.65
C PRO A 41 21.69 37.12 -36.53
N ALA A 42 21.36 37.81 -35.41
CA ALA A 42 21.02 39.26 -35.26
C ALA A 42 19.60 39.64 -35.70
N GLY A 43 18.84 40.56 -35.09
CA GLY A 43 18.94 41.49 -33.95
C GLY A 43 17.49 41.78 -33.50
N GLY A 44 17.11 42.67 -32.59
CA GLY A 44 17.77 43.78 -31.90
C GLY A 44 16.69 44.81 -31.50
N GLY A 45 16.84 45.42 -30.32
CA GLY A 45 16.14 46.65 -29.88
C GLY A 45 14.79 46.43 -29.17
N GLY A 46 14.47 47.02 -28.01
CA GLY A 46 15.07 48.13 -27.26
C GLY A 46 14.07 49.29 -27.10
N GLY A 47 13.79 49.70 -25.85
CA GLY A 47 13.04 50.92 -25.49
C GLY A 47 11.93 50.66 -24.45
N ARG A 48 12.05 50.91 -23.14
CA ARG A 48 12.10 52.18 -22.34
C ARG A 48 10.96 53.18 -22.57
N GLN A 49 10.11 53.38 -21.55
CA GLN A 49 9.70 54.65 -20.87
C GLN A 49 8.47 54.34 -19.98
N ARG A 50 8.48 54.54 -18.65
CA ARG A 50 8.34 55.77 -17.81
C ARG A 50 6.97 56.49 -17.88
N GLY A 51 6.38 56.71 -16.70
CA GLY A 51 5.44 57.80 -16.37
C GLY A 51 4.15 57.31 -15.71
N ARG A 52 3.98 57.46 -14.37
CA ARG A 52 3.21 58.54 -13.68
C ARG A 52 1.69 58.35 -13.82
N THR A 53 0.76 58.57 -12.88
CA THR A 53 0.64 59.13 -11.52
C THR A 53 -0.86 59.02 -11.20
N GLY A 54 -1.27 58.96 -9.93
CA GLY A 54 -2.68 59.20 -9.58
C GLY A 54 -3.11 58.71 -8.21
N GLU A 55 -2.94 59.57 -7.21
CA GLU A 55 -3.57 59.48 -5.90
C GLU A 55 -5.09 59.67 -5.98
N ALA A 56 -5.84 59.01 -5.09
CA ALA A 56 -6.97 59.64 -4.39
C ALA A 56 -7.21 58.90 -3.05
N ARG A 57 -7.19 59.67 -1.96
CA ARG A 57 -7.53 59.29 -0.58
C ARG A 57 -8.98 59.68 -0.26
N ALA A 58 -9.46 59.12 0.87
CA ALA A 58 -10.60 59.50 1.73
C ALA A 58 -11.96 58.82 1.40
N GLY A 59 -12.72 58.26 2.36
CA GLY A 59 -12.55 58.20 3.81
C GLY A 59 -13.62 57.35 4.50
N LEU A 60 -13.29 56.95 5.73
CA LEU A 60 -14.12 56.69 6.93
C LEU A 60 -15.64 56.39 6.76
N ALA A 61 -16.10 55.25 7.28
CA ALA A 61 -16.78 55.14 8.60
C ALA A 61 -17.69 53.90 8.74
N ALA A 62 -17.48 53.20 9.87
CA ALA A 62 -18.46 52.60 10.79
C ALA A 62 -19.52 51.57 10.30
N GLY A 63 -19.58 50.43 11.01
CA GLY A 63 -20.85 49.73 11.25
C GLY A 63 -20.80 48.19 11.29
N HIS A 64 -20.40 47.61 12.43
CA HIS A 64 -20.79 46.23 12.78
C HIS A 64 -22.31 46.16 13.02
N PRO A 65 -22.96 45.01 12.74
CA PRO A 65 -23.33 44.15 13.86
C PRO A 65 -23.19 42.63 13.61
N HIS A 66 -22.86 41.93 14.69
CA HIS A 66 -23.00 40.48 14.89
C HIS A 66 -24.42 39.95 14.60
N PRO A 67 -24.55 38.66 14.21
CA PRO A 67 -25.66 37.84 14.65
C PRO A 67 -25.26 36.85 15.76
N ARG A 68 -26.23 36.64 16.63
CA ARG A 68 -26.17 36.05 17.98
C ARG A 68 -26.23 34.52 17.94
N ARG A 69 -25.56 33.88 18.91
CA ARG A 69 -25.84 32.50 19.35
C ARG A 69 -27.25 32.40 19.97
N PRO A 70 -27.97 31.28 19.83
CA PRO A 70 -29.05 30.95 20.75
C PRO A 70 -28.52 30.17 21.97
N ARG A 71 -29.01 30.55 23.16
CA ARG A 71 -28.87 29.82 24.43
C ARG A 71 -30.07 28.89 24.65
N ARG A 72 -29.76 27.78 25.32
CA ARG A 72 -30.60 26.72 25.93
C ARG A 72 -32.01 27.11 26.37
N ALA A 73 -32.94 26.18 26.16
CA ALA A 73 -34.09 25.97 27.06
C ALA A 73 -33.76 24.83 28.03
N GLN A 74 -34.03 25.07 29.32
CA GLN A 74 -33.94 24.13 30.41
C GLN A 74 -35.27 23.37 30.54
N GLY A 75 -35.20 22.05 30.71
CA GLY A 75 -36.28 21.23 31.25
C GLY A 75 -35.70 20.38 32.37
N HIS A 76 -36.10 20.68 33.61
CA HIS A 76 -35.75 19.89 34.78
C HIS A 76 -36.62 18.63 34.83
N CYS A 77 -36.02 17.50 35.21
CA CYS A 77 -36.69 16.53 36.06
C CYS A 77 -35.63 15.84 36.92
N ALA A 78 -35.66 16.10 38.22
CA ALA A 78 -34.85 15.44 39.23
C ALA A 78 -35.57 14.19 39.71
N CYS A 79 -34.85 13.08 39.88
CA CYS A 79 -35.17 12.04 40.87
C CYS A 79 -33.91 11.21 41.19
N THR A 80 -33.44 11.40 42.43
CA THR A 80 -32.92 10.42 43.41
C THR A 80 -31.68 9.56 43.15
N GLU A 81 -30.77 9.66 44.11
CA GLU A 81 -29.58 8.84 44.36
C GLU A 81 -29.90 7.36 44.60
N ALA A 82 -29.05 6.49 44.08
CA ALA A 82 -28.67 5.23 44.73
C ALA A 82 -27.28 4.83 44.24
N GLY A 83 -26.30 4.86 45.15
CA GLY A 83 -24.93 4.45 44.87
C GLY A 83 -24.84 2.96 44.58
N GLN A 84 -23.84 2.59 43.77
CA GLN A 84 -23.13 1.32 43.90
C GLN A 84 -21.83 1.38 43.10
N HIS A 85 -20.72 1.28 43.84
CA HIS A 85 -19.43 0.88 43.31
C HIS A 85 -19.57 -0.38 42.44
N ARG A 86 -19.19 -0.29 41.17
CA ARG A 86 -18.65 -1.42 40.44
C ARG A 86 -17.36 -1.01 39.75
N SER A 87 -16.26 -1.41 40.38
CA SER A 87 -14.99 -1.66 39.72
C SER A 87 -15.27 -2.61 38.55
N GLY A 88 -15.11 -2.11 37.33
CA GLY A 88 -15.20 -2.88 36.11
C GLY A 88 -14.24 -2.27 35.12
N LEU A 89 -13.00 -2.78 35.10
CA LEU A 89 -12.11 -2.66 33.95
C LEU A 89 -12.81 -3.33 32.76
N ILE A 90 -13.69 -2.61 32.09
CA ILE A 90 -14.13 -2.97 30.76
C ILE A 90 -12.95 -2.63 29.85
N ARG A 91 -12.08 -3.61 29.64
CA ARG A 91 -11.25 -3.62 28.43
C ARG A 91 -12.23 -3.51 27.27
N PRO A 92 -12.15 -2.49 26.38
CA PRO A 92 -12.93 -2.54 25.17
C PRO A 92 -12.58 -3.86 24.47
N ALA A 93 -13.61 -4.65 24.14
CA ALA A 93 -13.43 -5.83 23.31
C ALA A 93 -12.69 -5.40 22.04
N PRO A 94 -11.77 -6.21 21.48
CA PRO A 94 -11.17 -5.88 20.20
C PRO A 94 -12.31 -5.72 19.20
N VAL A 95 -12.48 -4.48 18.73
CA VAL A 95 -13.42 -4.14 17.67
C VAL A 95 -13.12 -5.11 16.54
N ASN A 96 -14.09 -5.96 16.20
CA ASN A 96 -13.90 -7.03 15.24
C ASN A 96 -13.86 -6.39 13.84
N TRP A 97 -12.69 -5.86 13.50
CA TRP A 97 -12.37 -5.20 12.23
C TRP A 97 -12.78 -6.06 11.01
N LEU A 98 -12.78 -7.38 11.19
CA LEU A 98 -13.32 -8.34 10.24
C LEU A 98 -14.82 -8.16 10.06
N GLU A 99 -15.63 -8.25 11.11
CA GLU A 99 -17.08 -8.03 11.02
C GLU A 99 -17.41 -6.68 10.38
N GLN A 100 -16.61 -5.65 10.61
CA GLN A 100 -16.80 -4.33 9.99
C GLN A 100 -16.55 -4.35 8.48
N LEU A 101 -15.42 -4.91 8.04
CA LEU A 101 -15.13 -5.06 6.61
C LEU A 101 -16.13 -6.00 5.92
N LEU A 102 -16.56 -7.05 6.60
CA LEU A 102 -17.56 -8.00 6.09
C LEU A 102 -18.95 -7.42 6.05
N GLN A 103 -19.36 -6.62 7.03
CA GLN A 103 -20.63 -5.91 6.98
C GLN A 103 -20.62 -4.88 5.85
N ARG A 104 -19.49 -4.22 5.60
CA ARG A 104 -19.32 -3.33 4.45
C ARG A 104 -19.34 -4.07 3.12
N SER A 105 -18.52 -5.10 2.95
CA SER A 105 -18.50 -5.89 1.73
C SER A 105 -19.86 -6.54 1.48
N LYS A 106 -20.50 -7.11 2.50
CA LYS A 106 -21.87 -7.61 2.41
C LYS A 106 -22.86 -6.50 2.05
N ARG A 107 -22.80 -5.30 2.64
CA ARG A 107 -23.69 -4.20 2.23
C ARG A 107 -23.49 -3.79 0.78
N LEU A 108 -22.27 -3.84 0.28
CA LEU A 108 -21.95 -3.56 -1.11
C LEU A 108 -22.45 -4.70 -2.02
N LEU A 109 -22.26 -5.96 -1.62
CA LEU A 109 -22.67 -7.16 -2.36
C LEU A 109 -24.17 -7.49 -2.25
N GLN A 110 -24.83 -7.01 -1.20
CA GLN A 110 -26.28 -7.15 -0.95
C GLN A 110 -27.09 -6.07 -1.66
N GLN A 111 -26.44 -5.14 -2.38
CA GLN A 111 -27.17 -4.38 -3.38
C GLN A 111 -27.66 -5.39 -4.41
N PRO A 112 -28.98 -5.44 -4.68
CA PRO A 112 -29.54 -6.49 -5.49
C PRO A 112 -28.82 -6.51 -6.84
N PRO A 113 -28.34 -7.68 -7.31
CA PRO A 113 -27.87 -7.77 -8.68
C PRO A 113 -28.97 -7.22 -9.58
N ALA A 114 -28.61 -6.55 -10.67
CA ALA A 114 -29.59 -6.00 -11.61
C ALA A 114 -30.67 -7.04 -12.03
N ARG A 115 -30.42 -8.34 -11.84
CA ARG A 115 -31.40 -9.44 -11.80
C ARG A 115 -31.02 -10.54 -10.78
N PRO A 116 -31.90 -10.94 -9.84
CA PRO A 116 -31.65 -12.10 -8.97
C PRO A 116 -31.58 -13.41 -9.77
N GLY A 117 -30.55 -14.23 -9.54
CA GLY A 117 -30.46 -15.61 -10.01
C GLY A 117 -29.87 -15.83 -11.42
N GLN A 118 -29.38 -14.80 -12.10
CA GLN A 118 -28.67 -14.94 -13.37
C GLN A 118 -27.15 -14.88 -13.13
N PRO A 119 -26.34 -15.78 -13.72
CA PRO A 119 -24.89 -15.67 -13.60
C PRO A 119 -24.43 -14.30 -14.15
N PRO A 120 -23.33 -13.76 -13.59
CA PRO A 120 -22.77 -12.50 -14.07
C PRO A 120 -22.51 -12.56 -15.58
N ARG A 121 -22.84 -11.47 -16.27
CA ARG A 121 -22.81 -11.41 -17.74
C ARG A 121 -21.41 -11.66 -18.32
N HIS A 122 -20.39 -11.29 -17.54
CA HIS A 122 -18.99 -11.54 -17.82
C HIS A 122 -18.37 -12.24 -16.63
N ARG A 123 -17.55 -13.25 -16.87
CA ARG A 123 -16.73 -13.88 -15.82
C ARG A 123 -15.32 -13.32 -15.89
N VAL A 124 -15.08 -12.25 -15.13
CA VAL A 124 -13.76 -11.62 -15.00
C VAL A 124 -13.12 -12.06 -13.69
N ALA A 125 -11.95 -12.69 -13.71
CA ALA A 125 -11.20 -12.95 -12.48
C ALA A 125 -10.31 -11.77 -12.10
N VAL A 126 -10.07 -11.58 -10.81
CA VAL A 126 -9.12 -10.60 -10.29
C VAL A 126 -7.93 -11.32 -9.70
N VAL A 127 -6.72 -10.89 -10.09
CA VAL A 127 -5.47 -11.39 -9.52
C VAL A 127 -4.72 -10.22 -8.90
N THR A 128 -4.09 -10.43 -7.76
CA THR A 128 -3.18 -9.46 -7.13
C THR A 128 -1.97 -10.17 -6.55
N ASP A 129 -0.98 -9.41 -6.12
CA ASP A 129 0.10 -9.91 -5.27
C ASP A 129 -0.16 -9.64 -3.77
N SER A 130 0.64 -10.24 -2.90
CA SER A 130 0.52 -10.13 -1.45
C SER A 130 0.89 -8.76 -0.86
N ALA A 131 1.29 -7.77 -1.68
CA ALA A 131 1.56 -6.41 -1.21
C ALA A 131 0.28 -5.55 -1.05
N ALA A 132 -0.89 -6.06 -1.47
CA ALA A 132 -2.16 -5.34 -1.42
C ALA A 132 -2.73 -5.11 0.00
N SER A 133 -2.11 -5.66 1.05
CA SER A 133 -2.60 -5.59 2.45
C SER A 133 -4.06 -6.00 2.62
N LEU A 134 -4.53 -6.94 1.80
CA LEU A 134 -5.90 -7.40 1.86
C LEU A 134 -6.14 -8.21 3.14
N PRO A 135 -7.27 -8.02 3.81
CA PRO A 135 -7.68 -8.84 4.95
C PRO A 135 -7.76 -10.33 4.58
N ALA A 136 -7.01 -11.19 5.27
CA ALA A 136 -6.96 -12.62 4.96
C ALA A 136 -8.35 -13.28 4.98
N ASP A 137 -9.18 -12.94 5.96
CA ASP A 137 -10.53 -13.49 6.07
C ASP A 137 -11.45 -13.01 4.94
N TRP A 138 -11.27 -11.79 4.42
CA TRP A 138 -12.02 -11.32 3.24
C TRP A 138 -11.59 -12.06 1.98
N VAL A 139 -10.27 -12.27 1.81
CA VAL A 139 -9.72 -13.06 0.70
C VAL A 139 -10.24 -14.50 0.72
N ASN A 140 -10.35 -15.09 1.92
CA ASN A 140 -10.75 -16.49 2.12
C ASN A 140 -12.28 -16.71 2.13
N GLN A 141 -13.09 -15.67 2.06
CA GLN A 141 -14.54 -15.83 1.97
C GLN A 141 -14.95 -16.48 0.66
N PRO A 142 -15.89 -17.43 0.65
CA PRO A 142 -16.32 -18.10 -0.58
C PRO A 142 -16.67 -17.11 -1.71
N ASP A 143 -17.50 -16.11 -1.41
CA ASP A 143 -17.93 -15.11 -2.39
C ASP A 143 -16.75 -14.33 -3.00
N THR A 144 -15.69 -14.06 -2.24
CA THR A 144 -14.48 -13.36 -2.71
C THR A 144 -13.48 -14.32 -3.37
N ALA A 145 -13.26 -15.47 -2.74
CA ALA A 145 -12.30 -16.50 -3.12
C ALA A 145 -12.66 -17.14 -4.46
N ASP A 146 -13.92 -17.10 -4.88
CA ASP A 146 -14.28 -17.55 -6.22
C ASP A 146 -13.75 -16.60 -7.30
N TRP A 147 -13.56 -15.31 -6.99
CA TRP A 147 -13.24 -14.24 -7.94
C TRP A 147 -11.80 -13.71 -7.83
N LEU A 148 -11.16 -13.90 -6.69
CA LEU A 148 -9.87 -13.31 -6.35
C LEU A 148 -8.78 -14.37 -6.19
N ARG A 149 -7.60 -14.13 -6.75
CA ARG A 149 -6.36 -14.84 -6.39
C ARG A 149 -5.31 -13.86 -5.88
N VAL A 150 -4.70 -14.18 -4.75
CA VAL A 150 -3.56 -13.44 -4.19
C VAL A 150 -2.30 -14.28 -4.38
N VAL A 151 -1.39 -13.81 -5.23
CA VAL A 151 -0.14 -14.48 -5.53
C VAL A 151 0.91 -14.05 -4.49
N PRO A 152 1.50 -14.99 -3.73
CA PRO A 152 2.45 -14.64 -2.69
C PRO A 152 3.75 -14.07 -3.26
N MET A 153 4.29 -13.07 -2.58
CA MET A 153 5.63 -12.54 -2.81
C MET A 153 6.60 -13.10 -1.75
N PRO A 154 7.64 -13.85 -2.15
CA PRO A 154 8.56 -14.44 -1.18
C PRO A 154 9.39 -13.40 -0.41
N VAL A 155 9.65 -13.71 0.85
CA VAL A 155 10.56 -12.98 1.74
C VAL A 155 11.73 -13.91 2.08
N MET A 156 12.95 -13.42 1.91
CA MET A 156 14.18 -14.14 2.23
C MET A 156 14.80 -13.57 3.49
N ILE A 157 15.05 -14.41 4.49
CA ILE A 157 15.69 -14.02 5.75
C ILE A 157 16.94 -14.91 5.93
N SER A 158 18.12 -14.31 5.86
CA SER A 158 19.40 -15.03 5.98
C SER A 158 19.53 -16.24 5.03
N GLY A 159 19.02 -16.10 3.80
CA GLY A 159 19.05 -17.14 2.77
C GLY A 159 17.91 -18.17 2.85
N GLN A 160 17.08 -18.15 3.90
CA GLN A 160 15.87 -18.97 4.00
C GLN A 160 14.71 -18.25 3.30
N ILE A 161 13.97 -18.96 2.44
CA ILE A 161 12.82 -18.42 1.69
C ILE A 161 11.54 -18.72 2.47
N TYR A 162 10.71 -17.70 2.62
CA TYR A 162 9.39 -17.73 3.25
C TYR A 162 8.35 -17.25 2.25
N GLY A 163 7.14 -17.83 2.23
CA GLY A 163 6.03 -17.28 1.44
C GLY A 163 5.14 -18.27 0.68
N GLU A 164 5.32 -19.59 0.81
CA GLU A 164 4.48 -20.59 0.13
C GLU A 164 3.38 -21.21 1.03
N GLY A 165 3.02 -20.56 2.13
CA GLY A 165 1.77 -20.84 2.86
C GLY A 165 1.85 -21.72 4.11
N VAL A 166 3.02 -21.88 4.74
CA VAL A 166 3.15 -22.71 5.96
C VAL A 166 3.95 -22.02 7.09
N ASP A 167 4.69 -20.96 6.79
CA ASP A 167 5.59 -20.34 7.76
C ASP A 167 4.98 -19.11 8.46
N ASP A 168 5.26 -18.95 9.76
CA ASP A 168 5.05 -17.67 10.46
C ASP A 168 6.13 -16.66 10.03
N VAL A 169 5.96 -16.16 8.79
CA VAL A 169 6.88 -15.19 8.17
C VAL A 169 6.97 -13.91 8.99
N ALA A 170 5.87 -13.48 9.62
CA ALA A 170 5.80 -12.23 10.36
C ALA A 170 6.72 -12.28 11.60
N SER A 171 6.65 -13.35 12.39
CA SER A 171 7.52 -13.52 13.57
C SER A 171 8.98 -13.69 13.17
N ALA A 172 9.28 -14.51 12.16
CA ALA A 172 10.64 -14.68 11.66
C ALA A 172 11.23 -13.36 11.14
N LEU A 173 10.42 -12.58 10.43
CA LEU A 173 10.81 -11.26 9.92
C LEU A 173 11.04 -10.26 11.05
N ALA A 174 10.18 -10.23 12.07
CA ALA A 174 10.35 -9.33 13.22
C ALA A 174 11.67 -9.60 13.95
N ILE A 175 12.00 -10.87 14.20
CA ILE A 175 13.28 -11.28 14.81
C ILE A 175 14.44 -10.91 13.88
N GLY A 176 14.35 -11.24 12.59
CA GLY A 176 15.39 -10.94 11.61
C GLY A 176 15.67 -9.44 11.49
N LEU A 177 14.64 -8.60 11.53
CA LEU A 177 14.76 -7.14 11.51
C LEU A 177 15.40 -6.60 12.79
N ALA A 178 14.98 -7.10 13.96
CA ALA A 178 15.52 -6.69 15.25
C ALA A 178 17.01 -7.03 15.39
N GLU A 179 17.44 -8.18 14.84
CA GLU A 179 18.84 -8.61 14.83
C GLU A 179 19.65 -8.03 13.66
N GLY A 180 19.03 -7.27 12.75
CA GLY A 180 19.71 -6.68 11.60
C GLY A 180 20.20 -7.70 10.56
N ARG A 181 19.54 -8.85 10.44
CA ARG A 181 19.87 -9.92 9.48
C ARG A 181 19.69 -9.45 8.03
N ASP A 182 20.32 -10.15 7.08
CA ASP A 182 20.08 -9.94 5.64
C ASP A 182 18.64 -10.33 5.30
N ILE A 183 17.87 -9.35 4.82
CA ILE A 183 16.47 -9.51 4.44
C ILE A 183 16.29 -9.02 3.02
N LYS A 184 15.68 -9.85 2.18
CA LYS A 184 15.38 -9.55 0.79
C LYS A 184 13.95 -9.97 0.48
N THR A 185 13.40 -9.44 -0.59
CA THR A 185 12.14 -9.92 -1.15
C THR A 185 12.31 -10.22 -2.63
N SER A 186 11.44 -11.05 -3.17
CA SER A 186 11.30 -11.23 -4.61
C SER A 186 9.88 -10.89 -5.05
N ARG A 187 9.77 -10.41 -6.29
CA ARG A 187 8.49 -10.43 -7.01
C ARG A 187 8.01 -11.88 -7.19
N PRO A 188 6.71 -12.11 -7.45
CA PRO A 188 6.25 -13.40 -7.95
C PRO A 188 6.99 -13.75 -9.25
N SER A 189 7.27 -15.02 -9.49
CA SER A 189 7.85 -15.45 -10.76
C SER A 189 6.79 -15.39 -11.87
N PRO A 190 7.17 -15.09 -13.13
CA PRO A 190 6.25 -15.18 -14.26
C PRO A 190 5.55 -16.54 -14.34
N GLY A 191 6.29 -17.63 -14.13
CA GLY A 191 5.70 -18.98 -14.15
C GLY A 191 4.70 -19.25 -13.02
N LEU A 192 4.81 -18.59 -11.85
CA LEU A 192 3.77 -18.69 -10.81
C LEU A 192 2.50 -17.94 -11.23
N LEU A 193 2.65 -16.73 -11.78
CA LEU A 193 1.52 -15.94 -12.29
C LEU A 193 0.82 -16.66 -13.46
N GLU A 194 1.57 -17.22 -14.40
CA GLU A 194 1.03 -17.98 -15.54
C GLU A 194 0.22 -19.19 -15.07
N ARG A 195 0.71 -19.94 -14.07
CA ARG A 195 -0.06 -21.03 -13.47
C ARG A 195 -1.36 -20.53 -12.85
N THR A 196 -1.32 -19.44 -12.09
CA THR A 196 -2.52 -18.83 -11.52
C THR A 196 -3.51 -18.40 -12.60
N TYR A 197 -3.03 -17.83 -13.71
CA TYR A 197 -3.90 -17.45 -14.82
C TYR A 197 -4.52 -18.65 -15.52
N ARG A 198 -3.75 -19.72 -15.73
CA ARG A 198 -4.23 -20.97 -16.34
C ARG A 198 -5.28 -21.67 -15.48
N GLU A 199 -5.08 -21.70 -14.16
CA GLU A 199 -6.08 -22.23 -13.21
C GLU A 199 -7.41 -21.45 -13.31
N LEU A 200 -7.36 -20.12 -13.47
CA LEU A 200 -8.57 -19.31 -13.64
C LEU A 200 -9.25 -19.55 -14.99
N GLU A 201 -8.48 -19.71 -16.06
CA GLU A 201 -8.98 -20.13 -17.38
C GLU A 201 -9.70 -21.48 -17.29
N GLU A 202 -9.11 -22.48 -16.63
CA GLU A 202 -9.70 -23.81 -16.41
C GLU A 202 -10.98 -23.76 -15.56
N LEU A 203 -11.10 -22.80 -14.65
CA LEU A 203 -12.32 -22.51 -13.87
C LEU A 203 -13.40 -21.78 -14.69
N GLY A 204 -13.14 -21.53 -15.98
CA GLY A 204 -14.10 -20.97 -16.94
C GLY A 204 -14.25 -19.45 -16.85
N PHE A 205 -13.24 -18.73 -16.33
CA PHE A 205 -13.19 -17.28 -16.47
C PHE A 205 -12.91 -16.91 -17.93
N GLU A 206 -13.56 -15.86 -18.42
CA GLU A 206 -13.43 -15.38 -19.80
C GLU A 206 -12.29 -14.37 -19.95
N SER A 207 -11.84 -13.79 -18.84
CA SER A 207 -10.79 -12.77 -18.82
C SER A 207 -10.26 -12.54 -17.40
N ILE A 208 -9.09 -11.91 -17.29
CA ILE A 208 -8.43 -11.61 -16.02
C ILE A 208 -8.08 -10.11 -15.96
N VAL A 209 -8.28 -9.50 -14.79
CA VAL A 209 -7.69 -8.20 -14.43
C VAL A 209 -6.65 -8.44 -13.33
N SER A 210 -5.37 -8.21 -13.65
CA SER A 210 -4.24 -8.52 -12.78
C SER A 210 -3.65 -7.23 -12.19
N ILE A 211 -3.96 -6.94 -10.93
CA ILE A 211 -3.74 -5.67 -10.24
C ILE A 211 -2.55 -5.79 -9.29
N HIS A 212 -1.49 -5.03 -9.50
CA HIS A 212 -0.24 -5.26 -8.78
C HIS A 212 0.36 -4.02 -8.12
N LEU A 213 1.28 -4.29 -7.19
CA LEU A 213 2.17 -3.31 -6.59
C LEU A 213 2.83 -2.44 -7.66
N SER A 214 3.09 -1.18 -7.33
CA SER A 214 3.68 -0.23 -8.27
C SER A 214 4.91 -0.77 -9.02
N ALA A 215 4.95 -0.53 -10.34
CA ALA A 215 6.10 -0.83 -11.19
C ALA A 215 7.40 -0.13 -10.73
N GLU A 216 7.31 1.01 -10.04
CA GLU A 216 8.46 1.73 -9.47
C GLU A 216 9.04 1.04 -8.23
N LEU A 217 8.27 0.14 -7.59
CA LEU A 217 8.66 -0.54 -6.35
C LEU A 217 9.03 -2.01 -6.57
N SER A 218 8.48 -2.63 -7.61
CA SER A 218 8.67 -4.04 -7.93
C SER A 218 8.50 -4.30 -9.42
N GLY A 219 9.27 -5.24 -9.96
CA GLY A 219 9.06 -5.76 -11.32
C GLY A 219 7.86 -6.71 -11.45
N THR A 220 6.86 -6.65 -10.56
CA THR A 220 5.69 -7.55 -10.61
C THR A 220 4.86 -7.30 -11.88
N ILE A 221 4.72 -6.05 -12.30
CA ILE A 221 4.01 -5.68 -13.54
C ILE A 221 4.65 -6.32 -14.77
N GLU A 222 5.97 -6.28 -14.87
CA GLU A 222 6.71 -6.96 -15.95
C GLU A 222 6.48 -8.48 -15.91
N ALA A 223 6.53 -9.09 -14.72
CA ALA A 223 6.32 -10.53 -14.58
C ALA A 223 4.88 -10.96 -14.94
N ALA A 224 3.87 -10.15 -14.58
CA ALA A 224 2.48 -10.36 -14.94
C ALA A 224 2.25 -10.21 -16.46
N GLY A 225 2.90 -9.23 -17.09
CA GLY A 225 2.87 -9.07 -18.54
C GLY A 225 3.43 -10.29 -19.28
N LEU A 226 4.58 -10.81 -18.83
CA LEU A 226 5.17 -12.03 -19.39
C LEU A 226 4.26 -13.27 -19.20
N ALA A 227 3.61 -13.37 -18.05
CA ALA A 227 2.70 -14.47 -17.73
C ALA A 227 1.40 -14.43 -18.55
N ALA A 228 0.93 -13.24 -18.93
CA ALA A 228 -0.28 -13.05 -19.73
C ALA A 228 -0.18 -13.70 -21.12
N ASP A 229 1.03 -13.77 -21.70
CA ASP A 229 1.27 -14.40 -23.01
C ASP A 229 1.10 -15.93 -22.98
N GLY A 230 1.06 -16.55 -21.79
CA GLY A 230 1.03 -18.00 -21.59
C GLY A 230 -0.37 -18.62 -21.41
N VAL A 231 -1.45 -17.84 -21.58
CA VAL A 231 -2.84 -18.28 -21.39
C VAL A 231 -3.74 -17.89 -22.56
N GLY A 232 -4.85 -18.60 -22.74
CA GLY A 232 -5.74 -18.42 -23.90
C GLY A 232 -6.79 -17.31 -23.74
N ILE A 233 -6.95 -16.76 -22.53
CA ILE A 233 -7.90 -15.69 -22.20
C ILE A 233 -7.20 -14.33 -22.04
N PRO A 234 -7.87 -13.22 -22.38
CA PRO A 234 -7.28 -11.89 -22.26
C PRO A 234 -7.00 -11.53 -20.79
N VAL A 235 -5.75 -11.11 -20.53
CA VAL A 235 -5.29 -10.60 -19.23
C VAL A 235 -4.98 -9.10 -19.36
N GLU A 236 -5.61 -8.29 -18.53
CA GLU A 236 -5.29 -6.87 -18.40
C GLU A 236 -4.50 -6.61 -17.12
N VAL A 237 -3.21 -6.29 -17.29
CA VAL A 237 -2.32 -5.97 -16.18
C VAL A 237 -2.49 -4.50 -15.79
N VAL A 238 -2.72 -4.24 -14.50
CA VAL A 238 -2.94 -2.92 -13.93
C VAL A 238 -1.82 -2.58 -12.94
N ASP A 239 -1.04 -1.55 -13.28
CA ASP A 239 -0.13 -0.89 -12.36
C ASP A 239 -0.92 0.06 -11.45
N THR A 240 -1.00 -0.27 -10.16
CA THR A 240 -1.69 0.58 -9.19
C THR A 240 -0.95 1.87 -8.89
N ARG A 241 0.35 1.95 -9.19
CA ARG A 241 1.21 3.07 -8.77
C ARG A 241 1.12 3.35 -7.26
N SER A 242 0.78 2.32 -6.48
CA SER A 242 0.55 2.36 -5.05
C SER A 242 1.03 1.06 -4.39
N ALA A 243 0.78 0.92 -3.09
CA ALA A 243 1.10 -0.24 -2.26
C ALA A 243 0.11 -0.34 -1.09
N ALA A 244 0.17 -1.44 -0.33
CA ALA A 244 -0.71 -1.69 0.81
C ALA A 244 -2.20 -1.58 0.41
N LEU A 245 -3.09 -1.12 1.29
CA LEU A 245 -4.50 -0.92 0.90
C LEU A 245 -4.70 0.19 -0.15
N GLY A 246 -3.67 0.97 -0.51
CA GLY A 246 -3.77 1.81 -1.70
C GLY A 246 -3.87 0.97 -2.99
N GLN A 247 -3.18 -0.18 -3.03
CA GLN A 247 -3.40 -1.24 -4.01
C GLN A 247 -4.66 -2.06 -3.66
N GLY A 248 -4.86 -2.38 -2.38
CA GLY A 248 -5.98 -3.22 -1.94
C GLY A 248 -7.36 -2.63 -2.22
N PHE A 249 -7.56 -1.31 -2.13
CA PHE A 249 -8.82 -0.68 -2.53
C PHE A 249 -9.11 -0.82 -4.02
N ALA A 250 -8.07 -0.79 -4.87
CA ALA A 250 -8.21 -1.11 -6.29
C ALA A 250 -8.66 -2.55 -6.51
N VAL A 251 -8.10 -3.50 -5.75
CA VAL A 251 -8.51 -4.91 -5.80
C VAL A 251 -9.95 -5.09 -5.32
N ILE A 252 -10.33 -4.48 -4.21
CA ILE A 252 -11.70 -4.56 -3.65
C ILE A 252 -12.72 -4.06 -4.67
N ASP A 253 -12.47 -2.89 -5.26
CA ASP A 253 -13.41 -2.28 -6.21
C ASP A 253 -13.49 -3.09 -7.52
N ALA A 254 -12.38 -3.70 -7.96
CA ALA A 254 -12.36 -4.61 -9.09
C ALA A 254 -13.13 -5.90 -8.83
N VAL A 255 -12.96 -6.52 -7.66
CA VAL A 255 -13.68 -7.75 -7.28
C VAL A 255 -15.18 -7.48 -7.23
N ILE A 256 -15.60 -6.37 -6.62
CA ILE A 256 -17.01 -5.96 -6.55
C ILE A 256 -17.58 -5.74 -7.96
N ALA A 257 -16.82 -5.10 -8.87
CA ALA A 257 -17.24 -4.91 -10.25
C ALA A 257 -17.34 -6.25 -11.01
N ALA A 258 -16.38 -7.15 -10.83
CA ALA A 258 -16.38 -8.46 -11.44
C ALA A 258 -17.57 -9.31 -10.99
N GLN A 259 -17.85 -9.36 -9.69
CA GLN A 259 -19.02 -10.04 -9.11
C GLN A 259 -20.35 -9.46 -9.62
N SER A 260 -20.37 -8.16 -9.92
CA SER A 260 -21.54 -7.49 -10.52
C SER A 260 -21.71 -7.77 -12.02
N GLY A 261 -20.79 -8.53 -12.63
CA GLY A 261 -20.84 -8.94 -14.03
C GLY A 261 -20.45 -7.85 -15.02
N PHE A 262 -19.67 -6.84 -14.59
CA PHE A 262 -19.06 -5.88 -15.50
C PHE A 262 -17.97 -6.55 -16.35
N ASP A 263 -17.71 -5.97 -17.53
CA ASP A 263 -16.67 -6.46 -18.44
C ASP A 263 -15.24 -6.15 -17.96
N ARG A 264 -14.24 -6.78 -18.58
CA ARG A 264 -12.82 -6.64 -18.22
C ARG A 264 -12.38 -5.17 -18.20
N GLN A 265 -12.76 -4.39 -19.21
CA GLN A 265 -12.37 -2.99 -19.34
C GLN A 265 -12.91 -2.17 -18.16
N THR A 266 -14.20 -2.32 -17.84
CA THR A 266 -14.83 -1.61 -16.72
C THR A 266 -14.20 -2.03 -15.38
N VAL A 267 -13.93 -3.32 -15.18
CA VAL A 267 -13.28 -3.83 -13.96
C VAL A 267 -11.88 -3.20 -13.80
N ALA A 268 -11.10 -3.13 -14.87
CA ALA A 268 -9.78 -2.51 -14.84
C ALA A 268 -9.82 -0.98 -14.67
N GLU A 269 -10.79 -0.30 -15.28
CA GLU A 269 -11.03 1.14 -15.06
C GLU A 269 -11.41 1.44 -13.61
N ARG A 270 -12.24 0.62 -12.97
CA ARG A 270 -12.56 0.73 -11.54
C ARG A 270 -11.32 0.57 -10.67
N ALA A 271 -10.48 -0.41 -10.96
CA ALA A 271 -9.21 -0.60 -10.26
C ALA A 271 -8.31 0.64 -10.37
N ARG A 272 -8.11 1.17 -11.59
CA ARG A 272 -7.28 2.36 -11.84
C ARG A 272 -7.82 3.60 -11.12
N ALA A 273 -9.13 3.84 -11.20
CA ALA A 273 -9.77 4.98 -10.54
C ALA A 273 -9.58 4.90 -9.02
N ALA A 274 -9.77 3.70 -8.44
CA ALA A 274 -9.58 3.49 -7.01
C ALA A 274 -8.12 3.70 -6.57
N ALA A 275 -7.17 3.23 -7.37
CA ALA A 275 -5.74 3.41 -7.10
C ALA A 275 -5.31 4.89 -7.16
N VAL A 276 -5.77 5.64 -8.17
CA VAL A 276 -5.46 7.07 -8.34
C VAL A 276 -6.04 7.92 -7.20
N CYS A 277 -7.21 7.55 -6.69
CA CYS A 277 -7.86 8.24 -5.56
C CYS A 277 -7.38 7.74 -4.19
N SER A 278 -6.30 6.95 -4.13
CA SER A 278 -5.74 6.44 -2.87
C SER A 278 -4.42 7.15 -2.52
N ASP A 279 -4.38 7.74 -1.33
CA ASP A 279 -3.17 8.34 -0.77
C ASP A 279 -2.55 7.42 0.29
N VAL A 280 -1.24 7.23 0.22
CA VAL A 280 -0.47 6.47 1.22
C VAL A 280 0.49 7.40 1.95
N TYR A 281 0.32 7.51 3.27
CA TYR A 281 1.20 8.25 4.16
C TYR A 281 1.83 7.30 5.16
N PHE A 282 3.13 7.39 5.40
CA PHE A 282 3.76 6.48 6.35
C PHE A 282 5.01 7.03 7.01
N TYR A 283 5.24 6.53 8.22
CA TYR A 283 6.43 6.76 9.02
C TYR A 283 7.22 5.46 9.12
N VAL A 284 8.54 5.55 8.99
CA VAL A 284 9.47 4.45 9.27
C VAL A 284 10.48 4.85 10.35
N PRO A 285 10.83 3.95 11.30
CA PRO A 285 11.83 4.26 12.32
C PRO A 285 13.26 4.46 11.79
N SER A 286 13.57 3.83 10.66
CA SER A 286 14.82 4.03 9.90
C SER A 286 14.56 3.89 8.41
N LEU A 287 15.32 4.63 7.59
CA LEU A 287 15.33 4.48 6.13
C LEU A 287 16.24 3.34 5.64
N ASP A 288 16.96 2.65 6.53
CA ASP A 288 17.98 1.67 6.15
C ASP A 288 17.42 0.57 5.24
N GLN A 289 16.25 0.03 5.56
CA GLN A 289 15.66 -1.06 4.80
C GLN A 289 15.14 -0.60 3.43
N LEU A 290 14.50 0.57 3.36
CA LEU A 290 14.09 1.18 2.08
C LEU A 290 15.30 1.44 1.18
N ARG A 291 16.42 1.90 1.76
CA ARG A 291 17.67 2.18 1.06
C ARG A 291 18.35 0.89 0.59
N ARG A 292 18.51 -0.10 1.46
CA ARG A 292 19.11 -1.41 1.13
C ARG A 292 18.29 -2.14 0.07
N GLY A 293 16.97 -2.03 0.16
CA GLY A 293 16.04 -2.54 -0.84
C GLY A 293 16.06 -1.76 -2.15
N GLY A 294 16.64 -0.55 -2.22
CA GLY A 294 16.66 0.26 -3.43
C GLY A 294 15.32 0.92 -3.78
N ARG A 295 14.36 0.96 -2.85
CA ARG A 295 13.01 1.53 -3.05
C ARG A 295 12.95 3.04 -2.75
N ILE A 296 14.06 3.61 -2.30
CA ILE A 296 14.28 5.06 -2.22
C ILE A 296 15.53 5.40 -3.02
N SER A 297 15.39 6.28 -4.02
CA SER A 297 16.49 6.63 -4.92
C SER A 297 17.59 7.41 -4.21
N ALA A 298 18.83 6.98 -4.41
CA ALA A 298 20.04 7.66 -3.94
C ALA A 298 20.26 9.04 -4.60
N ALA A 299 19.54 9.33 -5.71
CA ALA A 299 19.57 10.63 -6.39
C ALA A 299 19.06 11.79 -5.51
N SER A 300 18.45 11.49 -4.35
CA SER A 300 17.94 12.48 -3.41
C SER A 300 19.04 13.29 -2.68
N GLY A 301 20.33 13.02 -2.87
CA GLY A 301 21.44 13.87 -2.40
C GLY A 301 21.59 14.03 -0.87
N VAL A 302 20.72 13.43 -0.06
CA VAL A 302 20.64 13.61 1.40
C VAL A 302 20.89 12.29 2.17
N LEU A 303 21.52 11.29 1.53
CA LEU A 303 21.62 9.91 2.07
C LEU A 303 22.26 9.82 3.47
N GLY A 304 23.22 10.69 3.79
CA GLY A 304 23.92 10.66 5.08
C GLY A 304 23.15 11.30 6.24
N SER A 305 22.48 12.44 6.03
CA SER A 305 21.77 13.14 7.11
C SER A 305 20.34 12.65 7.32
N LEU A 306 19.81 11.79 6.44
CA LEU A 306 18.48 11.21 6.60
C LEU A 306 18.45 9.95 7.50
N LEU A 307 19.58 9.30 7.76
CA LEU A 307 19.61 8.09 8.61
C LEU A 307 19.27 8.37 10.07
N SER A 308 19.52 9.59 10.56
CA SER A 308 19.20 10.00 11.93
C SER A 308 17.80 10.59 12.08
N ILE A 309 17.04 10.71 10.98
CA ILE A 309 15.68 11.22 11.00
C ILE A 309 14.67 10.09 10.88
N LYS A 310 13.45 10.41 11.27
CA LYS A 310 12.25 9.59 11.33
C LYS A 310 11.25 10.21 10.34
N PRO A 311 11.51 10.11 9.03
CA PRO A 311 10.80 10.91 8.04
C PRO A 311 9.36 10.45 7.91
N LEU A 312 8.50 11.39 7.51
CA LEU A 312 7.24 11.06 6.88
C LEU A 312 7.44 10.92 5.39
N LEU A 313 6.89 9.84 4.87
CA LEU A 313 6.98 9.41 3.49
C LEU A 313 5.56 9.28 2.93
N GLY A 314 5.48 9.29 1.62
CA GLY A 314 4.27 8.90 0.90
C GLY A 314 4.61 8.23 -0.41
N ILE A 315 3.59 7.81 -1.14
CA ILE A 315 3.74 7.31 -2.50
C ILE A 315 3.19 8.38 -3.45
N ARG A 316 3.99 8.78 -4.43
CA ARG A 316 3.57 9.68 -5.52
C ARG A 316 4.11 9.12 -6.81
N ASP A 317 3.26 9.06 -7.82
CA ASP A 317 3.65 8.55 -9.13
C ASP A 317 4.30 7.15 -9.07
N GLY A 318 3.82 6.29 -8.16
CA GLY A 318 4.36 4.95 -7.94
C GLY A 318 5.59 4.89 -7.02
N ALA A 319 6.31 6.00 -6.86
CA ALA A 319 7.56 6.03 -6.12
C ALA A 319 7.39 6.49 -4.66
N ILE A 320 8.25 6.00 -3.77
CA ILE A 320 8.35 6.49 -2.39
C ILE A 320 9.03 7.85 -2.39
N VAL A 321 8.35 8.85 -1.83
CA VAL A 321 8.84 10.22 -1.73
C VAL A 321 8.87 10.72 -0.28
N PRO A 322 9.87 11.51 0.12
CA PRO A 322 9.87 12.17 1.41
C PRO A 322 8.86 13.32 1.42
N LEU A 323 8.00 13.35 2.45
CA LEU A 323 7.06 14.44 2.69
C LEU A 323 7.63 15.45 3.68
N GLU A 324 8.07 14.98 4.84
CA GLU A 324 8.58 15.83 5.92
C GLU A 324 9.75 15.18 6.66
N LYS A 325 10.73 15.99 7.07
CA LYS A 325 11.89 15.54 7.85
C LYS A 325 11.63 15.76 9.33
N ILE A 326 11.41 14.67 10.08
CA ILE A 326 11.10 14.73 11.51
C ILE A 326 12.15 13.94 12.31
N ARG A 327 12.50 14.38 13.53
CA ARG A 327 13.58 13.77 14.32
C ARG A 327 13.12 12.69 15.31
N THR A 328 11.89 12.78 15.81
CA THR A 328 11.37 11.90 16.88
C THR A 328 10.12 11.15 16.44
N ALA A 329 9.94 9.92 16.94
CA ALA A 329 8.84 9.05 16.54
C ALA A 329 7.48 9.66 16.92
N ALA A 330 7.37 10.16 18.16
CA ALA A 330 6.16 10.82 18.64
C ALA A 330 5.75 12.03 17.78
N ARG A 331 6.70 12.86 17.33
CA ARG A 331 6.41 13.97 16.43
C ARG A 331 6.01 13.48 15.03
N ALA A 332 6.62 12.42 14.54
CA ALA A 332 6.29 11.85 13.23
C ALA A 332 4.87 11.28 13.24
N GLN A 333 4.52 10.51 14.27
CA GLN A 333 3.17 9.95 14.44
C GLN A 333 2.11 11.03 14.60
N ALA A 334 2.34 12.04 15.46
CA ALA A 334 1.41 13.16 15.61
C ALA A 334 1.24 13.94 14.29
N ARG A 335 2.33 14.11 13.53
CA ARG A 335 2.27 14.80 12.25
C ARG A 335 1.60 13.96 11.16
N LEU A 336 1.78 12.65 11.17
CA LEU A 336 1.06 11.70 10.30
C LEU A 336 -0.45 11.84 10.51
N GLN A 337 -0.92 11.84 11.76
CA GLN A 337 -2.33 12.07 12.09
C GLN A 337 -2.83 13.40 11.53
N GLN A 338 -2.09 14.49 11.74
CA GLN A 338 -2.48 15.82 11.23
C GLN A 338 -2.58 15.87 9.70
N LEU A 339 -1.65 15.24 8.98
CA LEU A 339 -1.69 15.18 7.52
C LEU A 339 -2.91 14.41 7.02
N VAL A 340 -3.21 13.27 7.66
CA VAL A 340 -4.35 12.43 7.29
C VAL A 340 -5.67 13.15 7.60
N VAL A 341 -5.83 13.73 8.80
CA VAL A 341 -7.04 14.49 9.17
C VAL A 341 -7.28 15.61 8.18
N ARG A 342 -6.23 16.39 7.87
CA ARG A 342 -6.33 17.44 6.86
C ARG A 342 -6.76 16.89 5.51
N ARG A 343 -6.21 15.74 5.10
CA ARG A 343 -6.59 15.11 3.83
C ARG A 343 -8.06 14.68 3.82
N ILE A 344 -8.56 14.09 4.91
CA ILE A 344 -9.97 13.71 5.06
C ILE A 344 -10.87 14.96 4.95
N GLU A 345 -10.51 16.05 5.64
CA GLU A 345 -11.27 17.31 5.62
C GLU A 345 -11.25 18.03 4.26
N GLU A 346 -10.27 17.76 3.41
CA GLU A 346 -10.16 18.31 2.04
C GLU A 346 -11.02 17.53 1.02
N LEU A 347 -11.55 16.36 1.37
CA LEU A 347 -12.39 15.55 0.48
C LEU A 347 -13.86 15.97 0.58
N ASP A 348 -14.57 15.90 -0.55
CA ASP A 348 -16.00 16.15 -0.67
C ASP A 348 -16.86 14.89 -0.51
N TYR A 349 -16.23 13.77 -0.14
CA TYR A 349 -16.85 12.48 0.13
C TYR A 349 -16.26 11.85 1.39
N GLU A 350 -16.97 10.87 1.97
CA GLU A 350 -16.49 10.07 3.08
C GLU A 350 -15.47 9.01 2.57
N PRO A 351 -14.17 9.10 2.93
CA PRO A 351 -13.16 8.17 2.42
C PRO A 351 -13.14 6.85 3.21
N ARG A 352 -12.63 5.79 2.58
CA ARG A 352 -12.17 4.60 3.30
C ARG A 352 -10.80 4.88 3.91
N VAL A 353 -10.61 4.57 5.20
CA VAL A 353 -9.32 4.79 5.87
C VAL A 353 -8.81 3.52 6.54
N SER A 354 -7.52 3.26 6.39
CA SER A 354 -6.83 2.17 7.09
C SER A 354 -5.52 2.61 7.73
N VAL A 355 -5.18 2.00 8.85
CA VAL A 355 -3.89 2.12 9.54
C VAL A 355 -3.19 0.77 9.47
N HIS A 356 -1.98 0.76 8.94
CA HIS A 356 -1.12 -0.41 8.86
C HIS A 356 0.07 -0.32 9.81
N TYR A 357 0.47 -1.45 10.38
CA TYR A 357 1.52 -1.50 11.38
C TYR A 357 2.41 -2.74 11.29
N PHE A 358 3.60 -2.71 11.88
CA PHE A 358 4.43 -3.91 12.06
C PHE A 358 5.23 -3.79 13.37
N GLY A 359 4.83 -4.56 14.39
CA GLY A 359 5.47 -4.57 15.71
C GLY A 359 5.04 -3.45 16.68
N ASN A 360 4.01 -2.67 16.35
CA ASN A 360 3.58 -1.46 17.06
C ASN A 360 2.04 -1.27 16.95
N GLU A 361 1.31 -2.33 17.26
CA GLU A 361 -0.15 -2.37 17.16
C GLU A 361 -0.83 -1.35 18.06
N SER A 362 -0.37 -1.22 19.31
CA SER A 362 -0.99 -0.34 20.31
C SER A 362 -0.97 1.13 19.87
N GLU A 363 0.17 1.60 19.36
CA GLU A 363 0.32 2.96 18.83
C GLU A 363 -0.55 3.18 17.60
N SER A 364 -0.68 2.16 16.76
CA SER A 364 -1.46 2.21 15.53
C SER A 364 -2.97 2.24 15.81
N ARG A 365 -3.43 1.51 16.85
CA ARG A 365 -4.81 1.59 17.34
C ARG A 365 -5.13 2.97 17.91
N ALA A 366 -4.22 3.58 18.66
CA ALA A 366 -4.42 4.95 19.17
C ALA A 366 -4.51 6.00 18.03
N ILE A 367 -3.73 5.82 16.96
CA ILE A 367 -3.87 6.64 15.74
C ILE A 367 -5.25 6.43 15.11
N ALA A 368 -5.69 5.18 14.95
CA ALA A 368 -6.99 4.87 14.37
C ALA A 368 -8.16 5.46 15.18
N GLU A 369 -8.12 5.38 16.51
CA GLU A 369 -9.13 5.98 17.41
C GLU A 369 -9.21 7.51 17.24
N THR A 370 -8.09 8.16 16.98
CA THR A 370 -8.05 9.61 16.71
C THR A 370 -8.68 9.91 15.34
N LEU A 371 -8.31 9.15 14.31
CA LEU A 371 -8.86 9.32 12.96
C LEU A 371 -10.37 9.02 12.89
N GLN A 372 -10.85 8.06 13.68
CA GLN A 372 -12.27 7.70 13.76
C GLN A 372 -13.18 8.89 14.12
N GLN A 373 -12.67 9.89 14.84
CA GLN A 373 -13.43 11.08 15.23
C GLN A 373 -13.81 11.97 14.04
N HIS A 374 -13.14 11.79 12.90
CA HIS A 374 -13.35 12.54 11.66
C HIS A 374 -14.11 11.74 10.60
N LEU A 375 -14.53 10.51 10.92
CA LEU A 375 -15.13 9.58 9.98
C LEU A 375 -16.42 9.00 10.56
N SER A 376 -17.44 8.96 9.73
CA SER A 376 -18.67 8.19 10.00
C SER A 376 -18.40 6.69 9.90
N ASP A 377 -17.43 6.34 9.06
CA ASP A 377 -17.03 4.99 8.77
C ASP A 377 -15.84 4.54 9.65
N ASP A 378 -15.91 3.33 10.21
CA ASP A 378 -14.82 2.61 10.87
C ASP A 378 -13.46 2.64 10.12
N VAL A 379 -12.40 2.94 10.87
CA VAL A 379 -10.99 2.87 10.45
C VAL A 379 -10.47 1.44 10.56
N LEU A 380 -9.97 0.88 9.45
CA LEU A 380 -9.40 -0.47 9.44
C LEU A 380 -8.00 -0.48 10.05
N VAL A 381 -7.70 -1.38 10.98
CA VAL A 381 -6.35 -1.55 11.54
C VAL A 381 -5.83 -2.93 11.21
N THR A 382 -4.73 -3.04 10.46
CA THR A 382 -4.22 -4.34 9.98
C THR A 382 -2.69 -4.37 9.89
N PRO A 383 -2.03 -5.51 10.11
CA PRO A 383 -0.59 -5.62 9.89
C PRO A 383 -0.18 -5.26 8.45
N VAL A 384 1.03 -4.72 8.30
CA VAL A 384 1.69 -4.60 7.00
C VAL A 384 2.11 -6.01 6.53
N PRO A 385 1.85 -6.40 5.28
CA PRO A 385 2.34 -7.66 4.72
C PRO A 385 3.86 -7.79 4.84
N SER A 386 4.35 -9.00 5.11
CA SER A 386 5.78 -9.27 5.32
C SER A 386 6.67 -8.76 4.18
N VAL A 387 6.19 -8.81 2.93
CA VAL A 387 6.92 -8.29 1.76
C VAL A 387 7.15 -6.78 1.85
N LEU A 388 6.19 -6.02 2.38
CA LEU A 388 6.33 -4.57 2.58
C LEU A 388 7.13 -4.28 3.86
N ALA A 389 6.86 -5.01 4.94
CA ALA A 389 7.56 -4.87 6.22
C ALA A 389 9.08 -5.14 6.10
N ALA A 390 9.49 -6.03 5.19
CA ALA A 390 10.88 -6.28 4.86
C ALA A 390 11.63 -5.02 4.37
N HIS A 391 10.93 -4.08 3.72
CA HIS A 391 11.49 -2.82 3.23
C HIS A 391 11.21 -1.64 4.16
N THR A 392 10.08 -1.61 4.86
CA THR A 392 9.71 -0.50 5.75
C THR A 392 10.23 -0.64 7.17
N GLY A 393 10.54 -1.87 7.60
CA GLY A 393 11.18 -2.19 8.87
C GLY A 393 10.21 -2.28 10.07
N LEU A 394 10.76 -2.76 11.19
CA LEU A 394 10.04 -2.87 12.46
C LEU A 394 9.66 -1.48 12.98
N GLY A 395 8.39 -1.32 13.38
CA GLY A 395 7.83 -0.08 13.91
C GLY A 395 7.31 0.90 12.84
N VAL A 396 7.15 0.47 11.58
CA VAL A 396 6.44 1.24 10.56
C VAL A 396 5.00 1.51 11.00
N ILE A 397 4.48 2.69 10.68
CA ILE A 397 3.03 2.97 10.68
C ILE A 397 2.69 3.62 9.36
N ALA A 398 1.72 3.07 8.64
CA ALA A 398 1.16 3.66 7.44
C ALA A 398 -0.31 3.97 7.63
N VAL A 399 -0.80 5.00 6.97
CA VAL A 399 -2.22 5.32 6.87
C VAL A 399 -2.55 5.47 5.40
N VAL A 400 -3.58 4.76 4.95
CA VAL A 400 -4.12 4.86 3.60
C VAL A 400 -5.47 5.57 3.66
N VAL A 401 -5.66 6.57 2.82
CA VAL A 401 -6.94 7.22 2.58
C VAL A 401 -7.36 6.87 1.15
N GLY A 402 -8.42 6.09 1.00
CA GLY A 402 -8.93 5.62 -0.29
C GLY A 402 -10.20 6.33 -0.73
N PRO A 403 -10.71 5.99 -1.92
CA PRO A 403 -12.00 6.47 -2.40
C PRO A 403 -13.13 6.00 -1.47
N PRO A 404 -14.35 6.55 -1.60
CA PRO A 404 -15.51 5.98 -0.91
C PRO A 404 -15.72 4.54 -1.38
N ALA A 405 -16.50 3.78 -0.62
CA ALA A 405 -16.92 2.47 -1.08
C ALA A 405 -17.67 2.60 -2.42
N PRO A 406 -17.46 1.69 -3.39
CA PRO A 406 -18.10 1.80 -4.70
C PRO A 406 -19.64 1.75 -4.56
N HIS A 407 -20.34 2.74 -5.13
CA HIS A 407 -21.79 2.64 -5.33
C HIS A 407 -22.04 1.73 -6.54
N LEU A 408 -22.72 0.59 -6.35
CA LEU A 408 -23.27 -0.16 -7.47
C LEU A 408 -24.53 0.58 -7.91
N ALA A 409 -24.47 1.20 -9.08
CA ALA A 409 -25.61 1.91 -9.67
C ALA A 409 -26.54 0.95 -10.39
#